data_AF-A0A355DXJ0-F1
#
_entry.id   AF-A0A355DXJ0-F1
#
_cell.length_a   1.000
_cell.length_b   1.000
_cell.length_c   1.000
_cell.angle_alpha   90.00
_cell.angle_beta   90.00
_cell.angle_gamma   90.00
#
_symmetry.space_group_name_H-M   'P 1'
#
loop_
_entity.id
_entity.type
_entity.pdbx_description
1 polymer ?
#
loop_
_entity_poly.entity_id
_entity_poly.type
_entity_poly.pdbx_seq_one_letter_code
_entity_poly.pdbx_strand_id
1 'polypeptide(L)' 'MNEDQQTPEELESPLKRLRLQMGLTQAELARRIGVSDRAVRAWEKGEYQPMLTIPQVRALCKELGVNFDELPDDLSPQSR' A
#
# COMPACT_ATOMS: atom_id res chain seq x y z
N MET A 1 30.29 -7.64 -14.39
CA MET A 1 29.40 -6.61 -14.98
C MET A 1 28.22 -6.55 -14.04
N ASN A 2 28.08 -5.40 -13.41
CA ASN A 2 27.31 -5.20 -12.19
C ASN A 2 25.84 -5.01 -12.55
N GLU A 3 24.96 -5.85 -12.01
CA GLU A 3 23.50 -5.68 -12.13
C GLU A 3 22.83 -5.59 -10.75
N ASP A 4 23.56 -5.15 -9.72
CA ASP A 4 22.96 -4.69 -8.46
C ASP A 4 22.50 -3.24 -8.60
N GLN A 5 21.44 -3.03 -9.39
CA GLN A 5 20.64 -1.80 -9.34
C GLN A 5 19.52 -2.00 -8.33
N GLN A 6 19.87 -2.06 -7.06
CA GLN A 6 18.93 -1.93 -5.95
C GLN A 6 18.47 -0.46 -5.90
N THR A 7 17.32 -0.17 -6.51
CA THR A 7 16.66 1.15 -6.44
C THR A 7 16.25 1.47 -4.99
N PRO A 8 16.16 2.75 -4.58
CA PRO A 8 15.72 3.14 -3.23
C PRO A 8 14.32 2.61 -2.82
N GLU A 9 13.57 2.06 -3.77
CA GLU A 9 12.23 1.48 -3.63
C GLU A 9 12.18 0.19 -2.80
N GLU A 10 13.30 -0.51 -2.57
CA GLU A 10 13.31 -1.76 -1.78
C GLU A 10 13.05 -1.54 -0.27
N LEU A 11 13.09 -0.30 0.21
CA LEU A 11 12.78 0.04 1.60
C LEU A 11 11.34 0.57 1.80
N GLU A 12 10.59 0.74 0.70
CA GLU A 12 9.26 1.36 0.76
C GLU A 12 8.15 0.31 0.77
N SER A 13 7.12 0.54 1.59
CA SER A 13 5.92 -0.32 1.62
C SER A 13 5.31 -0.48 0.22
N PRO A 14 4.92 -1.71 -0.18
CA PRO A 14 4.24 -1.95 -1.45
C PRO A 14 3.00 -1.07 -1.63
N LEU A 15 2.26 -0.84 -0.53
CA LEU A 15 1.11 0.05 -0.49
C LEU A 15 1.50 1.51 -0.80
N LYS A 16 2.61 1.98 -0.23
CA LYS A 16 3.13 3.33 -0.49
C LYS A 16 3.45 3.52 -1.96
N ARG A 17 4.13 2.54 -2.58
CA ARG A 17 4.48 2.58 -4.01
C ARG A 17 3.23 2.66 -4.89
N LEU A 18 2.27 1.76 -4.70
CA LEU A 18 1.01 1.75 -5.45
C LEU A 18 0.23 3.07 -5.28
N ARG A 19 0.15 3.57 -4.04
CA ARG A 19 -0.51 4.84 -3.74
C ARG A 19 0.13 6.01 -4.49
N LEU A 20 1.46 6.07 -4.51
CA LEU A 20 2.19 7.14 -5.20
C LEU A 20 2.07 7.04 -6.73
N GLN A 21 2.04 5.83 -7.29
CA GLN A 21 1.78 5.61 -8.72
C GLN A 21 0.41 6.16 -9.14
N MET A 22 -0.58 6.10 -8.25
CA MET A 22 -1.92 6.66 -8.45
C MET A 22 -2.02 8.16 -8.10
N GLY A 23 -0.92 8.79 -7.67
CA GLY A 23 -0.89 10.20 -7.29
C GLY A 23 -1.69 10.53 -6.03
N LEU A 24 -1.96 9.53 -5.19
CA LEU A 24 -2.80 9.68 -4.00
C LEU A 24 -1.96 10.03 -2.76
N THR A 25 -2.52 10.83 -1.85
CA THR A 25 -1.96 11.01 -0.50
C THR A 25 -2.50 9.94 0.45
N GLN A 26 -1.86 9.73 1.61
CA GLN A 26 -2.35 8.77 2.61
C GLN A 26 -3.80 9.09 3.04
N ALA A 27 -4.10 10.37 3.26
CA ALA A 27 -5.44 10.84 3.62
C ALA A 27 -6.45 10.66 2.49
N GLU A 28 -6.05 10.88 1.24
CA GLU A 28 -6.91 10.68 0.08
C GLU A 28 -7.28 9.21 -0.08
N LEU A 29 -6.27 8.32 -0.03
CA LEU A 29 -6.50 6.88 -0.08
C LEU A 29 -7.43 6.44 1.06
N ALA A 30 -7.14 6.87 2.29
CA ALA A 30 -7.95 6.54 3.46
C ALA A 30 -9.42 6.95 3.30
N ARG A 31 -9.67 8.17 2.80
CA ARG A 31 -11.02 8.68 2.53
C ARG A 31 -11.75 7.84 1.50
N ARG A 32 -11.07 7.44 0.42
CA ARG A 32 -11.69 6.66 -0.67
C ARG A 32 -12.00 5.22 -0.28
N ILE A 33 -11.17 4.61 0.56
CA ILE A 33 -11.41 3.25 1.07
C ILE A 33 -12.24 3.22 2.37
N GLY A 34 -12.55 4.38 2.96
CA GLY A 34 -13.38 4.49 4.16
C GLY A 34 -12.66 4.03 5.44
N VAL A 35 -11.40 4.42 5.62
CA VAL A 35 -10.61 4.22 6.86
C VAL A 35 -9.99 5.53 7.33
N SER A 36 -9.30 5.52 8.46
CA SER A 36 -8.54 6.67 8.93
C SER A 36 -7.19 6.79 8.21
N ASP A 37 -6.72 8.02 8.03
CA ASP A 37 -5.36 8.34 7.55
C ASP A 37 -4.29 7.66 8.43
N ARG A 38 -4.54 7.59 9.74
CA ARG A 38 -3.70 6.87 10.70
C ARG A 38 -3.58 5.39 10.36
N ALA A 39 -4.66 4.74 9.92
CA ALA A 39 -4.63 3.33 9.54
C ALA A 39 -3.70 3.11 8.34
N VAL A 40 -3.84 3.91 7.27
CA VAL A 40 -2.97 3.83 6.09
C VAL A 40 -1.52 4.05 6.46
N ARG A 41 -1.22 5.06 7.30
CA ARG A 41 0.14 5.30 7.81
C ARG A 41 0.69 4.11 8.61
N ALA A 42 -0.14 3.47 9.45
CA ALA A 42 0.28 2.31 10.24
C ALA A 42 0.59 1.10 9.34
N TRP A 43 -0.21 0.88 8.29
CA TRP A 43 0.05 -0.17 7.30
C TRP A 43 1.34 0.06 6.53
N GLU A 44 1.56 1.29 6.03
CA GLU A 44 2.79 1.64 5.30
C GLU A 44 4.07 1.52 6.13
N LYS A 45 3.94 1.49 7.46
CA LYS A 45 5.04 1.30 8.40
C LYS A 45 5.16 -0.12 8.97
N GLY A 46 4.19 -0.99 8.71
CA GLY A 46 4.13 -2.31 9.34
C GLY A 46 3.78 -2.31 10.82
N GLU A 47 3.22 -1.21 11.33
CA GLU A 47 2.81 -1.12 12.74
C GLU A 47 1.56 -1.98 13.03
N TYR A 48 0.71 -2.23 12.03
CA TYR A 48 -0.52 -3.02 12.18
C TYR A 48 -0.95 -3.68 10.86
N GLN A 49 -1.60 -4.85 10.95
CA GLN A 49 -2.16 -5.54 9.78
C GLN A 49 -3.52 -4.96 9.37
N PRO A 50 -3.79 -4.73 8.08
CA PRO A 50 -5.05 -4.18 7.62
C PRO A 50 -6.22 -5.13 7.90
N MET A 51 -7.12 -4.74 8.80
CA MET A 51 -8.43 -5.37 8.96
C MET A 51 -9.45 -4.64 8.08
N LEU A 52 -9.57 -5.11 6.84
CA LEU A 52 -10.50 -4.54 5.86
C LEU A 52 -11.71 -5.45 5.65
N THR A 53 -12.87 -4.84 5.52
CA THR A 53 -14.08 -5.53 5.03
C THR A 53 -13.99 -5.71 3.51
N ILE A 54 -14.73 -6.68 2.96
CA ILE A 54 -14.77 -6.94 1.50
C ILE A 54 -15.06 -5.68 0.66
N PRO A 55 -15.98 -4.77 1.05
CA PRO A 55 -16.18 -3.51 0.34
C PRO A 55 -14.93 -2.61 0.34
N GLN A 56 -14.19 -2.56 1.45
CA GLN A 56 -12.98 -1.74 1.57
C GLN A 56 -11.81 -2.34 0.78
N VAL A 57 -11.67 -3.68 0.74
CA VAL A 57 -10.71 -4.36 -0.13
C VAL A 57 -11.00 -4.03 -1.59
N ARG A 58 -12.27 -4.09 -2.01
CA ARG A 58 -12.67 -3.73 -3.38
C ARG A 58 -12.36 -2.26 -3.70
N ALA A 59 -12.61 -1.36 -2.75
CA ALA A 59 -12.26 0.05 -2.91
C ALA A 59 -10.74 0.23 -3.01
N LEU A 60 -9.97 -0.49 -2.18
CA LEU A 60 -8.50 -0.46 -2.23
C LEU A 60 -7.98 -0.91 -3.60
N CYS A 61 -8.39 -2.08 -4.09
CA CYS A 61 -8.05 -2.57 -5.43
C CYS A 61 -8.36 -1.51 -6.51
N LYS A 62 -9.57 -0.94 -6.47
CA LYS A 62 -10.03 0.05 -7.44
C LYS A 62 -9.18 1.32 -7.43
N GLU A 63 -8.86 1.84 -6.24
CA GLU A 63 -8.09 3.08 -6.11
C GLU A 63 -6.60 2.90 -6.38
N LEU A 64 -6.07 1.70 -6.12
CA LEU A 64 -4.70 1.33 -6.45
C LEU A 64 -4.54 0.84 -7.90
N GLY A 65 -5.64 0.67 -8.63
CA GLY A 65 -5.65 0.17 -10.01
C GLY A 65 -5.07 -1.24 -10.18
N VAL A 66 -5.10 -2.05 -9.11
CA VAL A 66 -4.62 -3.43 -9.10
C VAL A 66 -5.77 -4.39 -8.86
N ASN A 67 -5.66 -5.60 -9.39
CA ASN A 67 -6.59 -6.67 -9.06
C ASN A 67 -6.28 -7.26 -7.67
N PHE A 68 -7.21 -8.04 -7.14
CA PHE A 68 -7.03 -8.70 -5.84
C PHE A 68 -5.81 -9.63 -5.84
N ASP A 69 -5.58 -10.37 -6.93
CA ASP A 69 -4.43 -11.29 -7.07
C ASP A 69 -3.07 -10.56 -7.20
N GLU A 70 -3.08 -9.28 -7.55
CA GLU A 70 -1.88 -8.44 -7.65
C GLU A 70 -1.60 -7.66 -6.36
N LEU A 71 -2.54 -7.71 -5.42
CA LEU A 71 -2.44 -7.02 -4.15
C LEU A 71 -1.48 -7.79 -3.25
N PRO A 72 -0.43 -7.14 -2.73
CA PRO A 72 0.55 -7.85 -1.92
C PRO A 72 -0.11 -8.33 -0.61
N ASP A 73 0.19 -9.58 -0.23
CA ASP A 73 -0.30 -10.19 1.01
C ASP A 73 0.13 -9.38 2.25
N ASP A 74 1.27 -8.70 2.15
CA ASP A 74 1.76 -7.77 3.16
C ASP A 74 1.90 -6.35 2.60
N LEU A 75 1.19 -5.42 3.24
CA LEU A 75 1.26 -4.00 2.95
C LEU A 75 2.39 -3.30 3.72
N SER A 76 3.07 -4.01 4.61
CA SER A 76 4.20 -3.50 5.38
C SER A 76 5.46 -3.29 4.51
N PRO A 77 6.42 -2.46 4.93
CA PRO A 77 7.71 -2.37 4.26
C PRO A 77 8.43 -3.71 4.36
N GLN A 78 8.89 -4.22 3.22
CA GLN A 78 9.67 -5.45 3.13
C GLN A 78 11.10 -5.20 3.62
N SER A 79 11.25 -5.01 4.93
CA SER A 79 12.55 -5.09 5.61
C SER A 79 12.54 -6.30 6.53
N ARG A 80 13.10 -7.41 6.04
CA ARG A 80 13.63 -8.48 6.87
C ARG A 80 14.80 -9.17 6.20
#